data_AF-A0A348WNC6-F1
#
_entry.id   AF-A0A348WNC6-F1
#
_cell.length_a   1.000
_cell.length_b   1.000
_cell.length_c   1.000
_cell.angle_alpha   90.00
_cell.angle_beta   90.00
_cell.angle_gamma   90.00
#
_symmetry.space_group_name_H-M   'P 1'
#
loop_
_entity.id
_entity.type
_entity.pdbx_description
1 polymer ?
#
loop_
_entity_poly.entity_id
_entity_poly.type
_entity_poly.pdbx_seq_one_letter_code
_entity_poly.pdbx_strand_id
1 'polypeptide(L)'
;GQPSELSALTVEFVHATQSTKDFTRQVTVGADGVYRTDIPADMSGKYTITVTPHSADWKVSEQFYFPLDKATLLEPNLYGV
;
A
#
# COMPACT_ATOMS: atom_id res chain seq x y z
N GLY A 1 -13.51 -6.29 15.62
CA GLY A 1 -13.07 -7.65 15.29
C GLY A 1 -11.91 -7.54 14.33
N GLN A 2 -10.86 -8.35 14.50
CA GLN A 2 -9.80 -8.47 13.51
C GLN A 2 -10.41 -9.01 12.20
N PRO A 3 -10.04 -8.51 11.01
CA PRO A 3 -10.57 -9.02 9.75
C PRO A 3 -10.38 -10.55 9.69
N SER A 4 -11.47 -11.29 9.45
CA SER A 4 -11.51 -12.76 9.48
C SER A 4 -10.82 -13.42 8.28
N GLU A 5 -10.40 -12.62 7.30
CA GLU A 5 -9.56 -13.07 6.21
C GLU A 5 -8.25 -12.29 6.23
N LEU A 6 -7.18 -13.01 6.53
CA LEU A 6 -5.80 -12.61 6.27
C LEU A 6 -5.55 -12.63 4.75
N SER A 7 -6.36 -11.89 3.99
CA SER A 7 -6.35 -11.88 2.53
C SER A 7 -5.13 -11.12 2.01
N ALA A 8 -4.56 -11.60 0.91
CA ALA A 8 -3.47 -10.89 0.27
C ALA A 8 -3.93 -9.49 -0.15
N LEU A 9 -3.10 -8.48 0.07
CA LEU A 9 -3.35 -7.13 -0.42
C LEU A 9 -2.50 -6.91 -1.68
N THR A 10 -3.09 -6.21 -2.64
CA THR A 10 -2.40 -5.66 -3.78
C THR A 10 -2.09 -4.21 -3.48
N VAL A 11 -0.80 -3.87 -3.50
CA VAL A 11 -0.28 -2.50 -3.32
C VAL A 11 0.26 -2.03 -4.66
N GLU A 12 -0.37 -1.00 -5.21
CA GLU A 12 0.03 -0.36 -6.45
C GLU A 12 0.73 0.96 -6.15
N PHE A 13 1.85 1.20 -6.82
CA PHE A 13 2.64 2.41 -6.73
C PHE A 13 2.64 3.11 -8.09
N VAL A 14 2.02 4.28 -8.17
CA VAL A 14 1.89 5.05 -9.40
C VAL A 14 2.67 6.35 -9.26
N HIS A 15 3.74 6.53 -10.03
CA HIS A 15 4.52 7.75 -10.06
C HIS A 15 3.73 8.86 -10.78
N ALA A 16 3.77 10.09 -10.26
CA ALA A 16 2.96 11.20 -10.77
C ALA A 16 3.16 11.54 -12.26
N THR A 17 4.39 11.38 -12.78
CA THR A 17 4.74 11.74 -14.17
C THR A 17 5.44 10.65 -15.00
N GLN A 18 5.87 9.53 -14.41
CA GLN A 18 6.74 8.55 -15.06
C GLN A 18 6.15 7.16 -14.91
N SER A 19 5.27 6.77 -15.85
CA SER A 19 4.60 5.47 -15.78
C SER A 19 5.55 4.27 -15.85
N THR A 20 6.77 4.46 -16.37
CA THR A 20 7.83 3.45 -16.33
C THR A 20 8.32 3.14 -14.92
N LYS A 21 8.02 4.00 -13.95
CA LYS A 21 8.33 3.82 -12.53
C LYS A 21 7.14 3.25 -11.75
N ASP A 22 6.03 2.94 -12.41
CA ASP A 22 4.87 2.34 -11.76
C ASP A 22 5.14 0.86 -11.52
N PHE A 23 4.71 0.35 -10.36
CA PHE A 23 4.86 -1.06 -10.04
C PHE A 23 3.79 -1.53 -9.05
N THR A 24 3.59 -2.85 -9.03
CA THR A 24 2.62 -3.49 -8.14
C THR A 24 3.31 -4.55 -7.29
N ARG A 25 2.87 -4.69 -6.04
CA ARG A 25 3.31 -5.70 -5.08
C ARG A 25 2.10 -6.40 -4.49
N GLN A 26 2.20 -7.72 -4.36
CA GLN A 26 1.28 -8.47 -3.52
C GLN A 26 1.93 -8.70 -2.16
N VAL A 27 1.22 -8.35 -1.10
CA VAL A 27 1.66 -8.54 0.29
C VAL A 27 0.71 -9.46 1.01
N THR A 28 1.28 -10.40 1.74
CA THR A 28 0.56 -11.22 2.70
C THR A 28 0.78 -10.69 4.11
N VAL A 29 -0.13 -11.01 5.00
CA VAL A 29 -0.04 -10.55 6.38
C VAL A 29 1.10 -11.29 7.11
N GLY A 30 1.83 -10.57 7.94
CA GLY A 30 2.75 -11.17 8.90
C GLY A 30 2.00 -11.89 10.03
N ALA A 31 2.72 -12.73 10.79
CA ALA A 31 2.17 -13.39 11.98
C ALA A 31 1.69 -12.40 13.06
N ASP A 32 2.16 -11.16 13.01
CA ASP A 32 1.77 -10.04 13.88
C ASP A 32 0.61 -9.20 13.35
N GLY A 33 -0.01 -9.61 12.23
CA GLY A 33 -1.12 -8.87 11.62
C GLY A 33 -0.67 -7.69 10.75
N VAL A 34 0.64 -7.45 10.58
CA VAL A 34 1.18 -6.31 9.83
C VAL A 34 1.62 -6.74 8.44
N TYR A 35 1.14 -6.02 7.43
CA TYR A 35 1.58 -6.18 6.04
C TYR A 35 2.87 -5.39 5.81
N ARG A 36 3.88 -6.03 5.21
CA ARG A 36 5.18 -5.42 4.92
C ARG A 36 5.57 -5.68 3.48
N THR A 37 6.14 -4.68 2.83
CA THR A 37 6.78 -4.79 1.51
C THR A 37 8.08 -4.01 1.51
N ASP A 38 9.04 -4.49 0.74
CA ASP A 38 10.18 -3.68 0.32
C ASP A 38 9.75 -2.72 -0.81
N ILE A 39 10.50 -1.64 -0.96
CA ILE A 39 10.40 -0.69 -2.07
C ILE A 39 11.79 -0.50 -2.70
N PRO A 40 11.88 -0.18 -4.00
CA PRO A 40 13.17 0.09 -4.64
C PRO A 40 13.93 1.22 -3.94
N ALA A 41 15.25 1.05 -3.76
CA ALA A 41 16.09 2.02 -3.06
C ALA A 41 16.23 3.36 -3.81
N ASP A 42 16.01 3.36 -5.13
CA ASP A 42 16.07 4.53 -6.01
C ASP A 42 14.71 5.21 -6.22
N MET A 43 13.68 4.75 -5.51
CA MET A 43 12.35 5.33 -5.55
C MET A 43 12.39 6.79 -5.06
N SER A 44 11.97 7.70 -5.93
CA SER A 44 12.10 9.14 -5.72
C SER A 44 11.00 9.91 -6.42
N GLY A 45 10.51 10.97 -5.78
CA GLY A 45 9.44 11.82 -6.28
C GLY A 45 8.07 11.45 -5.72
N LYS A 46 7.02 11.99 -6.36
CA LYS A 46 5.64 11.85 -5.90
C LYS A 46 5.02 10.57 -6.43
N TYR A 47 4.50 9.74 -5.53
CA TYR A 47 3.79 8.51 -5.83
C TYR A 47 2.39 8.53 -5.21
N THR A 48 1.43 7.94 -5.90
CA THR A 48 0.15 7.54 -5.33
C THR A 48 0.23 6.06 -5.03
N ILE A 49 0.03 5.69 -3.76
CA ILE A 49 0.02 4.31 -3.30
C ILE A 49 -1.42 3.89 -3.09
N THR A 50 -1.84 2.83 -3.75
CA THR A 50 -3.19 2.28 -3.66
C THR A 50 -3.14 0.87 -3.09
N VAL A 51 -3.87 0.62 -2.02
CA VAL A 51 -3.98 -0.69 -1.37
C VAL A 51 -5.40 -1.22 -1.56
N THR A 52 -5.49 -2.44 -2.11
CA THR A 52 -6.75 -3.13 -2.38
C THR A 52 -6.64 -4.57 -1.86
N PRO A 53 -7.59 -5.08 -1.06
CA PRO A 53 -7.62 -6.48 -0.68
C PRO A 53 -7.97 -7.35 -1.88
N HIS A 54 -7.60 -8.63 -1.84
CA HIS A 54 -7.96 -9.59 -2.89
C HIS A 54 -9.48 -9.67 -3.15
N SER A 55 -10.31 -9.47 -2.12
CA SER A 55 -11.76 -9.44 -2.25
C SER A 55 -12.31 -8.16 -2.91
N ALA A 56 -11.48 -7.12 -3.05
CA ALA A 56 -11.85 -5.79 -3.56
C ALA A 56 -12.93 -5.04 -2.75
N ASP A 57 -13.21 -5.46 -1.51
CA ASP A 57 -14.28 -4.87 -0.69
C ASP A 57 -13.99 -3.44 -0.22
N TRP A 58 -12.71 -3.05 -0.15
CA TRP A 58 -12.29 -1.70 0.23
C TRP A 58 -11.08 -1.26 -0.57
N LYS A 59 -10.80 0.04 -0.58
CA LYS A 59 -9.61 0.59 -1.23
C LYS A 59 -9.10 1.80 -0.45
N VAL A 60 -7.79 1.86 -0.26
CA VAL A 60 -7.10 3.02 0.32
C VAL A 60 -6.18 3.58 -0.74
N SER A 61 -6.15 4.89 -0.88
CA SER A 61 -5.23 5.55 -1.82
C SER A 61 -4.70 6.83 -1.19
N GLU A 62 -3.38 6.94 -1.11
CA GLU A 62 -2.72 8.08 -0.49
C GLU A 62 -1.46 8.47 -1.28
N GLN A 63 -1.10 9.74 -1.21
CA GLN A 63 0.03 10.30 -1.92
C GLN A 63 1.23 10.48 -1.00
N PHE A 64 2.38 10.02 -1.45
CA PHE A 64 3.65 10.13 -0.73
C PHE A 64 4.72 10.76 -1.61
N TYR A 65 5.66 11.44 -0.96
CA TYR A 65 6.86 11.94 -1.62
C TYR A 65 8.07 11.17 -1.10
N PHE A 66 8.77 10.50 -2.00
CA PHE A 66 9.94 9.68 -1.68
C PHE A 66 11.25 10.42 -1.99
N PRO A 67 12.33 10.17 -1.22
CA PRO A 67 12.40 9.23 -0.10
C PRO A 67 11.65 9.74 1.14
N LEU A 68 11.09 8.82 1.94
CA LEU A 68 10.45 9.14 3.20
C LEU A 68 11.49 9.13 4.32
N ASP A 69 11.52 10.19 5.14
CA ASP A 69 12.43 10.27 6.30
C ASP A 69 12.07 9.24 7.39
N LYS A 70 10.81 8.80 7.43
CA LYS A 70 10.28 7.80 8.39
C LYS A 70 9.26 6.90 7.71
N ALA A 71 9.18 5.66 8.20
CA ALA A 71 8.11 4.74 7.80
C ALA A 71 6.75 5.36 8.16
N THR A 72 5.81 5.29 7.21
CA THR A 72 4.44 5.79 7.37
C THR A 72 3.49 4.61 7.46
N LEU A 73 2.50 4.72 8.34
CA LEU A 73 1.41 3.75 8.43
C LEU A 73 0.33 4.17 7.44
N LEU A 74 -0.13 3.23 6.63
CA LEU A 74 -1.30 3.40 5.78
C LEU A 74 -2.45 2.64 6.42
N GLU A 75 -3.42 3.37 6.95
CA GLU A 75 -4.59 2.78 7.59
C GLU A 75 -5.79 2.89 6.65
N PRO A 76 -6.52 1.79 6.40
CA PRO A 76 -7.81 1.90 5.75
C PRO A 76 -8.75 2.71 6.62
N ASN A 77 -9.20 3.85 6.11
CA ASN A 77 -10.25 4.62 6.73
C ASN A 77 -11.58 3.89 6.51
N LEU A 78 -11.80 2.84 7.31
CA LEU A 78 -13.05 2.12 7.42
C LEU A 78 -14.02 3.05 8.15
N TYR A 79 -14.62 4.00 7.42
CA TYR A 79 -15.78 4.71 7.94
C TYR A 79 -16.86 3.66 8.20
N GLY A 80 -17.05 3.36 9.49
CA GLY A 80 -18.07 2.45 9.97
C GLY A 80 -19.46 2.96 9.61
N VAL A 81 -20.28 2.03 9.14
CA VAL A 81 -21.74 2.08 9.17
C VAL A 81 -22.28 2.30 10.58
#